data_AF-A0A1S0TSA5-F1
#
_entry.id   AF-A0A1S0TSA5-F1
#
_cell.length_a   1.000
_cell.length_b   1.000
_cell.length_c   1.000
_cell.angle_alpha   90.00
_cell.angle_beta   90.00
_cell.angle_gamma   90.00
#
_symmetry.space_group_name_H-M   'P 1'
#
loop_
_entity.id
_entity.type
_entity.pdbx_description
1 polymer ?
#
loop_
_entity_poly.entity_id
_entity_poly.type
_entity_poly.pdbx_seq_one_letter_code
_entity_poly.pdbx_strand_id
1 'polypeptide(L)'
;MAEHSFYAVGHGKKPGVYEKWADVQEQIKDFPQPVYKKFATKEEAEEYVKVRRPQKVSLEVDEEADKFYAIARGKVVGIFTDYNEVKNHIADYPQPLYKKFEKLDEAKAYYKKYSSGEEDGNPKDSKAHSTPADNNEKEVKETENTEEKKEQTNKEPVFYAVAHGHKTGIFKTWEECLEATRDFKGANFKKFNNEEDAKLFVESGNIKEAEGRKRAHSPDDVADDVEEKAAKKEAKTNA
;
A
#
# COMPACT_ATOMS: atom_id res chain seq x y z
N MET A 1 42.93 9.05 10.15
CA MET A 1 42.68 7.61 10.45
C MET A 1 41.89 7.04 9.29
N ALA A 2 42.03 5.75 8.96
CA ALA A 2 41.26 5.16 7.87
C ALA A 2 39.83 4.85 8.36
N GLU A 3 38.81 5.47 7.75
CA GLU A 3 37.41 5.15 8.02
C GLU A 3 37.02 3.87 7.29
N HIS A 4 37.26 2.73 7.93
CA HIS A 4 36.83 1.41 7.45
C HIS A 4 35.30 1.35 7.40
N SER A 5 34.74 1.65 6.23
CA SER A 5 33.29 1.56 5.96
C SER A 5 32.96 0.19 5.37
N PHE A 6 32.07 -0.55 6.01
CA PHE A 6 31.56 -1.82 5.50
C PHE A 6 30.29 -1.56 4.67
N TYR A 7 30.20 -2.18 3.49
CA TYR A 7 29.10 -2.00 2.56
C TYR A 7 28.29 -3.30 2.46
N ALA A 8 27.07 -3.28 2.98
CA ALA A 8 26.13 -4.38 2.84
C ALA A 8 25.36 -4.26 1.52
N VAL A 9 25.39 -5.29 0.67
CA VAL A 9 24.51 -5.44 -0.49
C VAL A 9 23.42 -6.44 -0.13
N GLY A 10 22.22 -5.93 0.20
CA GLY A 10 21.05 -6.76 0.49
C GLY A 10 20.34 -7.26 -0.77
N HIS A 11 20.40 -6.50 -1.86
CA HIS A 11 19.83 -6.89 -3.15
C HIS A 11 20.71 -6.36 -4.30
N GLY A 12 21.15 -7.26 -5.18
CA GLY A 12 22.15 -7.04 -6.24
C GLY A 12 22.65 -8.38 -6.78
N LYS A 13 23.57 -8.37 -7.75
CA LYS A 13 24.07 -9.60 -8.42
C LYS A 13 24.63 -10.63 -7.44
N LYS A 14 25.36 -10.16 -6.41
CA LYS A 14 25.90 -10.98 -5.32
C LYS A 14 25.59 -10.29 -3.99
N PRO A 15 24.61 -10.77 -3.20
CA PRO A 15 24.24 -10.15 -1.93
C PRO A 15 25.16 -10.61 -0.79
N GLY A 16 25.94 -9.68 -0.22
CA GLY A 16 27.00 -9.94 0.75
C GLY A 16 27.54 -8.64 1.36
N VAL A 17 28.55 -8.76 2.22
CA VAL A 17 29.26 -7.60 2.81
C VAL A 17 30.60 -7.42 2.11
N TYR A 18 30.92 -6.17 1.80
CA TYR A 18 32.09 -5.76 1.04
C TYR A 18 32.83 -4.63 1.77
N GLU A 19 34.16 -4.64 1.70
CA GLU A 19 35.02 -3.60 2.33
C GLU A 19 35.38 -2.46 1.36
N LYS A 20 34.96 -2.59 0.09
CA LYS A 20 35.33 -1.71 -1.02
C LYS A 20 34.10 -1.26 -1.77
N TRP A 21 34.02 0.02 -2.10
CA TRP A 21 32.96 0.55 -2.96
C TRP A 21 33.02 0.00 -4.40
N ALA A 22 34.21 -0.34 -4.92
CA ALA A 22 34.36 -0.84 -6.30
C ALA A 22 33.58 -2.16 -6.51
N ASP A 23 33.84 -3.17 -5.68
CA ASP A 23 33.19 -4.49 -5.72
C ASP A 23 31.67 -4.36 -5.56
N VAL A 24 31.20 -3.45 -4.69
CA VAL A 24 29.78 -3.11 -4.50
C VAL A 24 29.20 -2.52 -5.78
N GLN A 25 29.89 -1.53 -6.37
CA GLN A 25 29.48 -0.84 -7.58
C GLN A 25 29.26 -1.84 -8.71
N GLU A 26 30.10 -2.87 -8.86
CA GLU A 26 29.91 -3.92 -9.86
C GLU A 26 28.68 -4.82 -9.59
N GLN A 27 28.29 -5.03 -8.33
CA GLN A 27 27.09 -5.81 -7.99
C GLN A 27 25.78 -5.03 -8.21
N ILE A 28 25.82 -3.70 -8.15
CA ILE A 28 24.64 -2.82 -8.27
C ILE A 28 24.52 -2.15 -9.64
N LYS A 29 25.64 -1.93 -10.36
CA LYS A 29 25.63 -1.32 -11.69
C LYS A 29 24.94 -2.25 -12.68
N ASP A 30 24.02 -1.69 -13.47
CA ASP A 30 23.13 -2.40 -14.39
C ASP A 30 22.22 -3.46 -13.71
N PHE A 31 22.11 -3.43 -12.37
CA PHE A 31 21.15 -4.23 -11.61
C PHE A 31 19.91 -3.37 -11.26
N PRO A 32 18.68 -3.84 -11.49
CA PRO A 32 17.45 -3.07 -11.22
C PRO A 32 17.09 -3.04 -9.72
N GLN A 33 16.72 -1.86 -9.20
CA GLN A 33 16.38 -1.64 -7.78
C GLN A 33 17.43 -2.22 -6.79
N PRO A 34 18.73 -1.89 -6.93
CA PRO A 34 19.76 -2.42 -6.05
C PRO A 34 19.61 -1.83 -4.64
N VAL A 35 19.74 -2.68 -3.61
CA VAL A 35 19.59 -2.27 -2.21
C VAL A 35 20.91 -2.52 -1.48
N TYR A 36 21.58 -1.43 -1.14
CA TYR A 36 22.85 -1.43 -0.41
C TYR A 36 22.84 -0.35 0.69
N LYS A 37 23.65 -0.56 1.73
CA LYS A 37 23.82 0.40 2.84
C LYS A 37 25.25 0.32 3.39
N LYS A 38 25.83 1.47 3.77
CA LYS A 38 27.11 1.54 4.49
C LYS A 38 26.92 1.48 6.00
N PHE A 39 27.89 0.89 6.69
CA PHE A 39 27.92 0.65 8.13
C PHE A 39 29.34 0.91 8.68
N ALA A 40 29.43 1.17 9.98
CA ALA A 40 30.71 1.35 10.67
C ALA A 40 31.33 0.01 11.12
N THR A 41 30.49 -0.99 11.40
CA THR A 41 30.94 -2.34 11.76
C THR A 41 30.61 -3.36 10.66
N LYS A 42 31.35 -4.48 10.66
CA LYS A 42 31.08 -5.63 9.80
C LYS A 42 29.80 -6.36 10.24
N GLU A 43 29.55 -6.42 11.55
CA GLU A 43 28.44 -7.17 12.15
C GLU A 43 27.06 -6.56 11.79
N GLU A 44 26.91 -5.23 11.88
CA GLU A 44 25.69 -4.55 11.41
C GLU A 44 25.44 -4.81 9.90
N ALA A 45 26.51 -4.84 9.11
CA ALA A 45 26.42 -5.09 7.68
C ALA A 45 26.00 -6.53 7.39
N GLU A 46 26.53 -7.52 8.12
CA GLU A 46 26.15 -8.93 8.00
C GLU A 46 24.70 -9.17 8.43
N GLU A 47 24.24 -8.52 9.49
CA GLU A 47 22.84 -8.59 9.91
C GLU A 47 21.91 -7.97 8.86
N TYR A 48 22.26 -6.81 8.28
CA TYR A 48 21.45 -6.19 7.22
C TYR A 48 21.29 -7.10 5.98
N VAL A 49 22.35 -7.80 5.57
CA VAL A 49 22.25 -8.80 4.49
C VAL A 49 21.40 -10.00 4.94
N LYS A 50 21.57 -10.48 6.17
CA LYS A 50 20.83 -11.62 6.71
C LYS A 50 19.32 -11.34 6.80
N VAL A 51 18.92 -10.14 7.22
CA VAL A 51 17.52 -9.70 7.33
C VAL A 51 16.89 -9.44 5.96
N ARG A 52 17.66 -9.00 4.95
CA ARG A 52 17.15 -8.81 3.58
C ARG A 52 17.24 -10.05 2.68
N ARG A 53 17.91 -11.13 3.09
CA ARG A 53 17.92 -12.40 2.34
C ARG A 53 16.54 -13.07 2.41
N PRO A 54 16.02 -13.60 1.27
CA PRO A 54 14.73 -14.29 1.23
C PRO A 54 14.76 -15.54 2.11
N GLN A 55 13.83 -15.66 3.05
CA GLN A 55 13.64 -16.91 3.78
C GLN A 55 12.92 -17.92 2.89
N LYS A 56 13.52 -19.10 2.71
CA LYS A 56 12.89 -20.22 1.99
C LYS A 56 11.99 -20.98 2.98
N VAL A 57 10.68 -20.95 2.76
CA VAL A 57 9.75 -21.85 3.45
C VAL A 57 9.63 -23.17 2.68
N SER A 58 9.13 -24.20 3.36
CA SER A 58 8.86 -25.51 2.76
C SER A 58 7.96 -25.42 1.52
N LEU A 59 8.15 -26.36 0.58
CA LEU A 59 7.23 -26.59 -0.55
C LEU A 59 6.13 -27.60 -0.18
N GLU A 60 5.84 -27.68 1.12
CA GLU A 60 4.86 -28.54 1.76
C GLU A 60 3.56 -27.74 1.84
N VAL A 61 2.73 -27.89 0.79
CA VAL A 61 1.48 -27.16 0.60
C VAL A 61 0.40 -28.17 0.26
N ASP A 62 -0.76 -27.99 0.86
CA ASP A 62 -1.90 -28.90 0.74
C ASP A 62 -2.39 -28.98 -0.72
N GLU A 63 -2.50 -30.20 -1.24
CA GLU A 63 -2.76 -30.43 -2.67
C GLU A 63 -4.25 -30.22 -3.05
N GLU A 64 -5.15 -30.10 -2.06
CA GLU A 64 -6.58 -29.86 -2.27
C GLU A 64 -6.94 -28.38 -2.58
N ALA A 65 -5.97 -27.46 -2.58
CA ALA A 65 -6.24 -26.04 -2.81
C ALA A 65 -6.49 -25.70 -4.29
N ASP A 66 -7.57 -24.98 -4.57
CA ASP A 66 -7.95 -24.49 -5.92
C ASP A 66 -6.98 -23.42 -6.49
N LYS A 67 -6.12 -22.81 -5.65
CA LYS A 67 -5.23 -21.70 -6.03
C LYS A 67 -3.88 -21.79 -5.33
N PHE A 68 -2.81 -21.79 -6.12
CA PHE A 68 -1.43 -21.78 -5.65
C PHE A 68 -0.70 -20.52 -6.10
N TYR A 69 0.09 -19.91 -5.22
CA TYR A 69 0.89 -18.72 -5.48
C TYR A 69 2.36 -19.03 -5.22
N ALA A 70 3.15 -19.16 -6.29
CA ALA A 70 4.59 -19.37 -6.17
C ALA A 70 5.31 -18.02 -6.09
N ILE A 71 6.04 -17.77 -5.00
CA ILE A 71 6.91 -16.59 -4.82
C ILE A 71 8.35 -17.02 -5.05
N ALA A 72 8.97 -16.52 -6.11
CA ALA A 72 10.37 -16.75 -6.43
C ALA A 72 11.29 -15.62 -5.93
N ARG A 73 10.77 -14.38 -5.80
CA ARG A 73 11.47 -13.25 -5.17
C ARG A 73 10.52 -12.49 -4.24
N GLY A 74 10.89 -12.39 -2.97
CA GLY A 74 10.13 -11.75 -1.89
C GLY A 74 10.92 -11.84 -0.58
N LYS A 75 10.40 -11.29 0.52
CA LYS A 75 10.98 -11.46 1.87
C LYS A 75 10.93 -12.92 2.33
N VAL A 76 9.88 -13.62 1.90
CA VAL A 76 9.71 -15.07 2.01
C VAL A 76 9.47 -15.62 0.61
N VAL A 77 10.03 -16.79 0.30
CA VAL A 77 9.92 -17.46 -1.00
C VAL A 77 9.54 -18.92 -0.82
N GLY A 78 8.65 -19.42 -1.69
CA GLY A 78 7.99 -20.71 -1.53
C GLY A 78 6.70 -20.77 -2.36
N ILE A 79 5.75 -21.62 -1.93
CA ILE A 79 4.39 -21.70 -2.50
C ILE A 79 3.39 -21.48 -1.37
N PHE A 80 2.33 -20.73 -1.65
CA PHE A 80 1.31 -20.32 -0.69
C PHE A 80 -0.08 -20.53 -1.30
N THR A 81 -1.11 -20.66 -0.47
CA THR A 81 -2.53 -20.77 -0.91
C THR A 81 -3.32 -19.49 -0.70
N ASP A 82 -2.90 -18.61 0.22
CA ASP A 82 -3.49 -17.28 0.40
C ASP A 82 -2.71 -16.17 -0.34
N TYR A 83 -3.45 -15.18 -0.84
CA TYR A 83 -2.89 -14.03 -1.56
C TYR A 83 -2.48 -12.87 -0.63
N ASN A 84 -3.04 -12.76 0.57
CA ASN A 84 -2.69 -11.71 1.52
C ASN A 84 -1.33 -11.99 2.18
N GLU A 85 -1.04 -13.25 2.51
CA GLU A 85 0.30 -13.71 2.89
C GLU A 85 1.32 -13.38 1.79
N VAL A 86 1.05 -13.77 0.54
CA VAL A 86 1.88 -13.45 -0.62
C VAL A 86 2.11 -11.95 -0.74
N LYS A 87 1.05 -11.14 -0.68
CA LYS A 87 1.09 -9.68 -0.73
C LYS A 87 1.95 -9.08 0.39
N ASN A 88 1.89 -9.62 1.60
CA ASN A 88 2.70 -9.20 2.73
C ASN A 88 4.18 -9.60 2.56
N HIS A 89 4.46 -10.79 2.04
CA HIS A 89 5.81 -11.27 1.76
C HIS A 89 6.51 -10.53 0.61
N ILE A 90 5.78 -10.01 -0.37
CA ILE A 90 6.34 -9.19 -1.46
C ILE A 90 6.34 -7.67 -1.17
N ALA A 91 5.56 -7.19 -0.20
CA ALA A 91 5.48 -5.77 0.12
C ALA A 91 6.84 -5.21 0.56
N ASP A 92 7.26 -4.07 0.00
CA ASP A 92 8.57 -3.44 0.24
C ASP A 92 9.77 -4.38 -0.04
N TYR A 93 9.62 -5.34 -0.95
CA TYR A 93 10.73 -6.12 -1.51
C TYR A 93 11.13 -5.55 -2.89
N PRO A 94 12.43 -5.32 -3.17
CA PRO A 94 12.88 -4.92 -4.51
C PRO A 94 12.70 -6.06 -5.52
N GLN A 95 12.17 -5.74 -6.71
CA GLN A 95 11.79 -6.71 -7.74
C GLN A 95 11.09 -7.99 -7.21
N PRO A 96 9.88 -7.87 -6.65
CA PRO A 96 9.10 -9.03 -6.24
C PRO A 96 8.67 -9.83 -7.48
N LEU A 97 8.79 -11.16 -7.41
CA LEU A 97 8.46 -12.07 -8.50
C LEU A 97 7.61 -13.20 -7.94
N TYR A 98 6.33 -13.17 -8.29
CA TYR A 98 5.34 -14.16 -7.90
C TYR A 98 4.36 -14.42 -9.04
N LYS A 99 3.76 -15.62 -9.07
CA LYS A 99 2.73 -15.97 -10.06
C LYS A 99 1.70 -16.94 -9.46
N LYS A 100 0.44 -16.78 -9.86
CA LYS A 100 -0.67 -17.71 -9.53
C LYS A 100 -0.74 -18.89 -10.51
N PHE A 101 -1.18 -20.04 -10.01
CA PHE A 101 -1.38 -21.29 -10.74
C PHE A 101 -2.60 -22.03 -10.18
N GLU A 102 -3.29 -22.77 -11.05
CA GLU A 102 -4.39 -23.69 -10.68
C GLU A 102 -3.87 -25.11 -10.42
N LYS A 103 -2.56 -25.34 -10.55
CA LYS A 103 -1.89 -26.62 -10.24
C LYS A 103 -0.62 -26.41 -9.42
N LEU A 104 -0.45 -27.24 -8.40
CA LEU A 104 0.70 -27.24 -7.51
C LEU A 104 2.00 -27.69 -8.20
N ASP A 105 1.96 -28.60 -9.18
CA ASP A 105 3.15 -28.95 -9.97
C ASP A 105 3.66 -27.76 -10.81
N GLU A 106 2.78 -27.01 -11.48
CA GLU A 106 3.17 -25.80 -12.22
C GLU A 106 3.74 -24.71 -11.30
N ALA A 107 3.21 -24.58 -10.08
CA ALA A 107 3.76 -23.73 -9.04
C ALA A 107 5.15 -24.18 -8.55
N LYS A 108 5.36 -25.49 -8.34
CA LYS A 108 6.67 -26.09 -7.99
C LYS A 108 7.69 -25.92 -9.13
N ALA A 109 7.28 -26.12 -10.38
CA ALA A 109 8.11 -25.91 -11.57
C ALA A 109 8.51 -24.43 -11.72
N TYR A 110 7.58 -23.49 -11.55
CA TYR A 110 7.88 -22.05 -11.57
C TYR A 110 8.82 -21.65 -10.43
N TYR A 111 8.53 -22.06 -9.20
CA TYR A 111 9.40 -21.78 -8.05
C TYR A 111 10.81 -22.31 -8.31
N LYS A 112 10.97 -23.56 -8.76
CA LYS A 112 12.27 -24.15 -9.07
C LYS A 112 13.00 -23.38 -10.19
N LYS A 113 12.28 -23.02 -11.27
CA LYS A 113 12.85 -22.29 -12.42
C LYS A 113 13.39 -20.90 -12.07
N TYR A 114 12.80 -20.21 -11.09
CA TYR A 114 13.18 -18.83 -10.73
C TYR A 114 13.89 -18.71 -9.35
N SER A 115 13.91 -19.77 -8.52
CA SER A 115 14.65 -19.84 -7.24
C SER A 115 16.04 -20.49 -7.38
N SER A 116 16.24 -21.35 -8.39
CA SER A 116 17.58 -21.66 -8.90
C SER A 116 18.04 -20.51 -9.78
N GLY A 117 19.00 -19.71 -9.29
CA GLY A 117 19.48 -18.50 -9.97
C GLY A 117 20.40 -18.79 -11.15
N GLU A 118 19.88 -19.43 -12.19
CA GLU A 118 20.54 -19.56 -13.49
C GLU A 118 20.39 -18.25 -14.27
N GLU A 119 21.49 -17.72 -14.79
CA GLU A 119 21.59 -16.35 -15.28
C GLU A 119 21.23 -16.26 -16.77
N ASP A 120 20.00 -15.83 -17.08
CA ASP A 120 19.66 -15.25 -18.38
C ASP A 120 18.56 -14.18 -18.25
N GLY A 121 18.50 -13.28 -19.23
CA GLY A 121 17.22 -12.81 -19.76
C GLY A 121 16.32 -12.01 -18.83
N ASN A 122 16.66 -10.73 -18.65
CA ASN A 122 15.70 -9.64 -18.46
C ASN A 122 14.38 -9.92 -19.22
N PRO A 123 13.22 -10.09 -18.53
CA PRO A 123 11.92 -10.14 -19.19
C PRO A 123 11.42 -8.71 -19.43
N LYS A 124 12.00 -8.04 -20.43
CA LYS A 124 11.21 -7.06 -21.19
C LYS A 124 10.16 -7.84 -21.97
N ASP A 125 9.04 -7.18 -22.26
CA ASP A 125 8.04 -7.65 -23.22
C ASP A 125 7.28 -8.93 -22.83
N SER A 126 6.88 -9.07 -21.56
CA SER A 126 5.74 -9.93 -21.16
C SER A 126 5.02 -9.49 -19.86
N LYS A 127 4.22 -8.43 -19.99
CA LYS A 127 2.99 -8.11 -19.21
C LYS A 127 2.93 -8.58 -17.74
N ALA A 128 3.47 -7.77 -16.83
CA ALA A 128 3.32 -7.98 -15.38
C ALA A 128 1.92 -7.56 -14.88
N HIS A 129 1.07 -8.55 -14.55
CA HIS A 129 0.01 -8.41 -13.54
C HIS A 129 0.39 -9.31 -12.34
N SER A 130 0.17 -8.94 -11.08
CA SER A 130 -0.64 -7.82 -10.54
C SER A 130 0.22 -6.88 -9.67
N THR A 131 -0.06 -5.58 -9.61
CA THR A 131 -1.13 -5.01 -8.78
C THR A 131 -2.16 -4.15 -9.54
N PRO A 132 -3.46 -4.18 -9.19
CA PRO A 132 -4.46 -3.26 -9.73
C PRO A 132 -4.52 -1.94 -8.93
N ALA A 133 -3.77 -0.93 -9.40
CA ALA A 133 -3.87 0.50 -9.11
C ALA A 133 -2.93 1.25 -10.09
N ASP A 134 -3.23 2.40 -10.68
CA ASP A 134 -4.45 3.21 -10.66
C ASP A 134 -4.72 3.85 -12.05
N ASN A 135 -5.63 4.83 -12.15
CA ASN A 135 -6.36 5.27 -13.35
C ASN A 135 -5.57 6.02 -14.45
N ASN A 136 -6.11 5.98 -15.67
CA ASN A 136 -6.35 7.10 -16.65
C ASN A 136 -5.20 8.13 -16.89
N GLU A 137 -4.75 8.43 -18.11
CA GLU A 137 -5.49 9.09 -19.22
C GLU A 137 -4.54 9.23 -20.45
N LYS A 138 -4.87 9.34 -21.76
CA LYS A 138 -6.08 9.55 -22.62
C LYS A 138 -5.93 8.64 -23.89
N GLU A 139 -6.57 8.75 -25.07
CA GLU A 139 -7.51 9.71 -25.69
C GLU A 139 -8.55 9.03 -26.64
N VAL A 140 -9.06 9.75 -27.64
CA VAL A 140 -10.11 9.39 -28.61
C VAL A 140 -9.65 8.38 -29.68
N LYS A 141 -10.50 7.52 -30.26
CA LYS A 141 -11.75 7.86 -30.97
C LYS A 141 -12.86 6.77 -30.97
N GLU A 142 -14.08 7.26 -31.21
CA GLU A 142 -15.21 6.75 -32.04
C GLU A 142 -15.17 5.28 -32.55
N THR A 143 -16.27 4.50 -32.62
CA THR A 143 -17.72 4.78 -32.42
C THR A 143 -18.52 3.47 -32.24
N GLU A 144 -19.75 3.61 -31.69
CA GLU A 144 -20.95 2.76 -31.94
C GLU A 144 -21.01 1.26 -31.57
N ASN A 145 -22.17 0.87 -30.98
CA ASN A 145 -22.96 -0.37 -31.18
C ASN A 145 -22.35 -1.76 -30.86
N THR A 146 -23.09 -2.80 -30.40
CA THR A 146 -24.50 -2.98 -29.99
C THR A 146 -24.54 -3.92 -28.75
N GLU A 147 -25.74 -4.13 -28.19
CA GLU A 147 -26.15 -4.90 -27.01
C GLU A 147 -25.69 -6.37 -26.84
N GLU A 148 -26.10 -6.93 -25.70
CA GLU A 148 -26.19 -8.35 -25.35
C GLU A 148 -24.90 -9.19 -25.18
N LYS A 149 -24.49 -9.33 -23.91
CA LYS A 149 -24.82 -10.60 -23.21
C LYS A 149 -25.01 -10.40 -21.70
N LYS A 150 -26.15 -10.83 -21.16
CA LYS A 150 -26.28 -11.11 -19.71
C LYS A 150 -25.58 -12.43 -19.42
N GLU A 151 -24.72 -12.47 -18.41
CA GLU A 151 -24.31 -13.74 -17.80
C GLU A 151 -24.16 -13.58 -16.28
N GLN A 152 -24.71 -14.55 -15.54
CA GLN A 152 -24.95 -14.41 -14.10
C GLN A 152 -23.75 -14.92 -13.30
N THR A 153 -22.76 -14.05 -13.10
CA THR A 153 -21.79 -14.28 -12.01
C THR A 153 -22.50 -14.12 -10.66
N ASN A 154 -22.29 -15.08 -9.76
CA ASN A 154 -22.95 -15.15 -8.46
C ASN A 154 -22.47 -14.00 -7.55
N LYS A 155 -23.14 -12.84 -7.64
CA LYS A 155 -22.82 -11.65 -6.87
C LYS A 155 -23.38 -11.77 -5.46
N GLU A 156 -22.47 -11.98 -4.50
CA GLU A 156 -22.68 -11.60 -3.11
C GLU A 156 -23.17 -10.14 -3.03
N PRO A 157 -24.02 -9.78 -2.06
CA PRO A 157 -24.54 -8.42 -1.93
C PRO A 157 -23.42 -7.44 -1.55
N VAL A 158 -22.92 -6.70 -2.55
CA VAL A 158 -21.97 -5.60 -2.34
C VAL A 158 -22.74 -4.33 -2.03
N PHE A 159 -22.47 -3.76 -0.86
CA PHE A 159 -23.05 -2.50 -0.39
C PHE A 159 -22.08 -1.35 -0.69
N TYR A 160 -22.59 -0.27 -1.28
CA TYR A 160 -21.81 0.92 -1.61
C TYR A 160 -22.22 2.06 -0.68
N ALA A 161 -21.33 2.44 0.23
CA ALA A 161 -21.59 3.47 1.23
C ALA A 161 -21.00 4.81 0.78
N VAL A 162 -21.83 5.83 0.65
CA VAL A 162 -21.43 7.20 0.34
C VAL A 162 -21.45 8.03 1.63
N ALA A 163 -20.27 8.33 2.14
CA ALA A 163 -20.04 9.13 3.33
C ALA A 163 -20.10 10.64 3.06
N HIS A 164 -19.66 11.08 1.86
CA HIS A 164 -19.75 12.47 1.39
C HIS A 164 -20.15 12.46 -0.09
N GLY A 165 -21.15 13.24 -0.48
CA GLY A 165 -21.71 13.25 -1.84
C GLY A 165 -23.02 14.06 -1.91
N HIS A 166 -23.64 14.11 -3.10
CA HIS A 166 -24.98 14.69 -3.27
C HIS A 166 -26.09 13.88 -2.58
N LYS A 167 -25.87 12.57 -2.36
CA LYS A 167 -26.75 11.70 -1.57
C LYS A 167 -25.88 10.81 -0.65
N THR A 168 -25.88 11.07 0.65
CA THR A 168 -25.21 10.20 1.63
C THR A 168 -26.10 9.02 2.01
N GLY A 169 -25.55 7.80 2.04
CA GLY A 169 -26.33 6.61 2.33
C GLY A 169 -25.65 5.30 1.91
N ILE A 170 -26.38 4.19 2.07
CA ILE A 170 -25.96 2.85 1.63
C ILE A 170 -26.79 2.48 0.41
N PHE A 171 -26.12 2.22 -0.70
CA PHE A 171 -26.72 1.83 -1.97
C PHE A 171 -26.42 0.37 -2.28
N LYS A 172 -27.37 -0.31 -2.93
CA LYS A 172 -27.24 -1.74 -3.29
C LYS A 172 -26.84 -1.92 -4.76
N THR A 173 -26.68 -0.81 -5.48
CA THR A 173 -26.17 -0.74 -6.84
C THR A 173 -24.97 0.21 -6.95
N TRP A 174 -24.14 0.00 -7.98
CA TRP A 174 -23.09 0.95 -8.35
C TRP A 174 -23.66 2.24 -8.95
N GLU A 175 -24.79 2.15 -9.65
CA GLU A 175 -25.38 3.27 -10.40
C GLU A 175 -25.92 4.37 -9.47
N GLU A 176 -26.61 4.00 -8.39
CA GLU A 176 -27.03 4.96 -7.35
C GLU A 176 -25.83 5.60 -6.65
N CYS A 177 -24.79 4.83 -6.34
CA CYS A 177 -23.54 5.33 -5.74
C CYS A 177 -22.83 6.32 -6.67
N LEU A 178 -22.83 6.04 -7.98
CA LEU A 178 -22.23 6.92 -8.99
C LEU A 178 -23.06 8.21 -9.18
N GLU A 179 -24.40 8.13 -9.22
CA GLU A 179 -25.25 9.33 -9.23
C GLU A 179 -25.07 10.18 -7.97
N ALA A 180 -24.92 9.53 -6.81
CA ALA A 180 -24.68 10.19 -5.53
C ALA A 180 -23.33 10.91 -5.42
N THR A 181 -22.35 10.59 -6.28
CA THR A 181 -20.96 11.06 -6.17
C THR A 181 -20.46 11.82 -7.40
N ARG A 182 -21.10 11.68 -8.57
CA ARG A 182 -20.81 12.47 -9.77
C ARG A 182 -20.96 13.97 -9.48
N ASP A 183 -20.08 14.78 -10.06
CA ASP A 183 -19.93 16.24 -9.83
C ASP A 183 -19.58 16.69 -8.40
N PHE A 184 -19.71 15.84 -7.38
CA PHE A 184 -19.44 16.27 -6.00
C PHE A 184 -17.94 16.31 -5.69
N LYS A 185 -17.38 17.53 -5.60
CA LYS A 185 -15.96 17.76 -5.32
C LYS A 185 -15.59 17.32 -3.90
N GLY A 186 -14.85 16.21 -3.81
CA GLY A 186 -14.48 15.59 -2.52
C GLY A 186 -15.41 14.46 -2.08
N ALA A 187 -16.15 13.85 -3.02
CA ALA A 187 -16.97 12.69 -2.75
C ALA A 187 -16.15 11.56 -2.09
N ASN A 188 -16.71 10.94 -1.07
CA ASN A 188 -16.05 9.91 -0.28
C ASN A 188 -16.99 8.71 -0.17
N PHE A 189 -16.65 7.64 -0.88
CA PHE A 189 -17.45 6.42 -0.97
C PHE A 189 -16.57 5.19 -0.88
N LYS A 190 -17.11 4.09 -0.34
CA LYS A 190 -16.40 2.82 -0.18
C LYS A 190 -17.37 1.65 -0.37
N LYS A 191 -16.87 0.56 -0.95
CA LYS A 191 -17.62 -0.71 -1.10
C LYS A 191 -17.37 -1.63 0.10
N PHE A 192 -18.39 -2.39 0.46
CA PHE A 192 -18.43 -3.27 1.63
C PHE A 192 -19.18 -4.56 1.29
N ASN A 193 -18.83 -5.66 1.97
CA ASN A 193 -19.53 -6.94 1.85
C ASN A 193 -20.60 -7.12 2.97
N ASN A 194 -20.85 -6.08 3.78
CA ASN A 194 -21.79 -6.08 4.90
C ASN A 194 -22.46 -4.70 5.00
N GLU A 195 -23.78 -4.67 5.26
CA GLU A 195 -24.57 -3.46 5.45
C GLU A 195 -24.18 -2.69 6.73
N GLU A 196 -23.69 -3.38 7.77
CA GLU A 196 -23.32 -2.72 9.04
C GLU A 196 -22.01 -1.92 8.96
N ASP A 197 -20.97 -2.46 8.32
CA ASP A 197 -19.70 -1.74 8.09
C ASP A 197 -19.90 -0.57 7.10
N ALA A 198 -20.81 -0.77 6.13
CA ALA A 198 -21.30 0.31 5.25
C ALA A 198 -22.01 1.42 6.04
N LYS A 199 -22.89 1.08 6.99
CA LYS A 199 -23.61 2.05 7.84
C LYS A 199 -22.64 2.85 8.71
N LEU A 200 -21.73 2.17 9.40
CA LEU A 200 -20.69 2.79 10.23
C LEU A 200 -19.83 3.79 9.43
N PHE A 201 -19.54 3.48 8.17
CA PHE A 201 -18.78 4.38 7.28
C PHE A 201 -19.55 5.66 6.91
N VAL A 202 -20.85 5.59 6.63
CA VAL A 202 -21.67 6.79 6.36
C VAL A 202 -21.79 7.66 7.62
N GLU A 203 -22.07 7.03 8.76
CA GLU A 203 -22.28 7.69 10.04
C GLU A 203 -20.98 8.35 10.56
N SER A 204 -19.85 7.65 10.44
CA SER A 204 -18.51 8.18 10.73
C SER A 204 -18.07 9.30 9.75
N GLY A 205 -18.58 9.28 8.53
CA GLY A 205 -18.40 10.35 7.56
C GLY A 205 -19.08 11.66 7.94
N ASN A 206 -20.35 11.57 8.36
CA ASN A 206 -21.25 12.72 8.54
C ASN A 206 -20.78 13.72 9.63
N ILE A 207 -19.98 13.25 10.59
CA ILE A 207 -19.54 14.02 11.78
C ILE A 207 -18.77 15.31 11.41
N LYS A 208 -18.15 15.40 10.22
CA LYS A 208 -17.22 16.48 9.88
C LYS A 208 -17.83 17.81 9.45
N GLU A 209 -19.12 17.89 9.10
CA GLU A 209 -19.75 19.15 8.66
C GLU A 209 -20.56 19.88 9.75
N ALA A 210 -20.75 19.29 10.93
CA ALA A 210 -21.54 19.91 12.01
C ALA A 210 -20.81 21.09 12.74
N GLU A 211 -19.48 21.05 12.85
CA GLU A 211 -18.70 22.03 13.65
C GLU A 211 -17.98 23.12 12.83
N GLY A 212 -18.08 23.11 11.50
CA GLY A 212 -17.24 23.95 10.63
C GLY A 212 -17.54 25.46 10.61
N ARG A 213 -18.59 25.95 11.31
CA ARG A 213 -19.21 27.28 11.00
C ARG A 213 -19.23 28.31 12.14
N LYS A 214 -18.16 28.39 12.94
CA LYS A 214 -17.89 29.56 13.82
C LYS A 214 -16.46 30.10 13.72
N ARG A 215 -16.04 30.48 12.50
CA ARG A 215 -14.97 31.49 12.34
C ARG A 215 -15.53 32.89 12.58
N ALA A 216 -15.55 33.32 13.84
CA ALA A 216 -15.60 34.74 14.16
C ALA A 216 -14.18 35.31 14.01
N HIS A 217 -13.95 36.07 12.93
CA HIS A 217 -12.73 36.84 12.75
C HIS A 217 -12.90 38.16 13.51
N SER A 218 -12.01 38.47 14.45
CA SER A 218 -12.03 39.75 15.17
C SER A 218 -11.73 40.91 14.23
N PRO A 219 -12.60 41.91 14.10
CA PRO A 219 -12.16 43.29 13.99
C PRO A 219 -11.73 43.78 15.39
N ASP A 220 -10.65 44.55 15.45
CA ASP A 220 -10.32 45.37 16.62
C ASP A 220 -10.91 46.79 16.42
N ASP A 221 -10.58 47.71 17.33
CA ASP A 221 -10.87 49.15 17.33
C ASP A 221 -12.27 49.67 17.76
N VAL A 222 -12.17 50.81 18.46
CA VAL A 222 -13.07 51.96 18.67
C VAL A 222 -14.29 51.91 19.64
N ALA A 223 -14.11 52.62 20.77
CA ALA A 223 -15.07 53.37 21.61
C ALA A 223 -16.07 52.62 22.52
N ASP A 224 -16.51 53.17 23.68
CA ASP A 224 -15.99 54.19 24.65
C ASP A 224 -16.88 54.12 25.93
N ASP A 225 -16.56 54.87 27.00
CA ASP A 225 -17.43 55.19 28.17
C ASP A 225 -17.76 54.00 29.15
N VAL A 226 -17.77 54.10 30.50
CA VAL A 226 -17.06 54.95 31.49
C VAL A 226 -17.09 54.25 32.89
N GLU A 227 -16.35 54.79 33.88
CA GLU A 227 -16.47 54.74 35.38
C GLU A 227 -17.48 53.78 36.14
N GLU A 228 -17.31 53.36 37.41
CA GLU A 228 -16.52 53.84 38.55
C GLU A 228 -16.36 52.79 39.71
N LYS A 229 -15.26 52.84 40.51
CA LYS A 229 -15.08 52.34 41.91
C LYS A 229 -15.34 50.84 42.24
N ALA A 230 -14.87 50.27 43.36
CA ALA A 230 -13.65 50.45 44.17
C ALA A 230 -13.56 49.36 45.27
N ALA A 231 -12.34 48.97 45.70
CA ALA A 231 -11.99 48.63 47.10
C ALA A 231 -10.50 48.26 47.22
N LYS A 232 -9.82 48.69 48.30
CA LYS A 232 -8.38 48.47 48.55
C LYS A 232 -8.11 48.26 50.03
N LYS A 233 -7.69 47.05 50.44
CA LYS A 233 -7.00 46.71 51.72
C LYS A 233 -6.20 45.41 51.49
N GLU A 234 -4.89 45.37 51.78
CA GLU A 234 -4.23 45.23 53.10
C GLU A 234 -4.43 43.82 53.73
N ALA A 235 -3.39 43.12 54.21
CA ALA A 235 -1.95 43.41 54.25
C ALA A 235 -1.10 42.11 54.33
N LYS A 236 0.23 42.24 54.14
CA LYS A 236 1.21 41.23 54.56
C LYS A 236 1.93 41.69 55.83
N THR A 237 1.73 40.98 56.93
CA THR A 237 2.55 41.00 58.16
C THR A 237 2.54 39.55 58.68
N ASN A 238 3.63 38.78 58.71
CA ASN A 238 4.98 39.04 59.22
C ASN A 238 5.05 39.00 60.76
N ALA A 239 4.87 37.79 61.29
CA ALA A 239 5.34 37.29 62.59
C ALA A 239 5.64 35.80 62.41
#